data_AF-A0A3D5U770-F1
#
_entry.id   AF-A0A3D5U770-F1
#
_cell.length_a   1.000
_cell.length_b   1.000
_cell.length_c   1.000
_cell.angle_alpha   90.00
_cell.angle_beta   90.00
_cell.angle_gamma   90.00
#
_symmetry.space_group_name_H-M   'P 1'
#
loop_
_entity.id
_entity.type
_entity.pdbx_description
1 polymer ?
#
loop_
_entity_poly.entity_id
_entity_poly.type
_entity_poly.pdbx_seq_one_letter_code
_entity_poly.pdbx_strand_id
1 'polypeptide(L)'
;MSPITALVAITAEAIVLFLFASRGLYNLLLNSGMPTIPLVPVSSTQVIVGAVVGIGLAKGGKNIRYNILARVSFAWVAAPLMAALISFTLLFIIQNVFEQKVYQATSYIFDRKSITRISEEGFDTGALSTVNGRTFSTERDIYRELSDQHSLKRDEMIRVIKLAEIHHLKADYEKLLKGNMHESFSPAQQARLQAVNGREYRHKWQLEADLAGEPEFLYIANAQTEIEKNHNRILEGKLNILYRAFATP
;
A
#
# COMPACT_ATOMS: atom_id res chain seq x y z
N MET A 1 36.83 -18.42 9.95
CA MET A 1 36.02 -18.98 8.85
C MET A 1 36.97 -19.41 7.74
N SER A 2 36.71 -20.51 7.03
CA SER A 2 37.53 -20.85 5.85
C SER A 2 37.14 -19.97 4.65
N PRO A 3 38.06 -19.68 3.71
CA PRO A 3 37.74 -18.91 2.50
C PRO A 3 36.55 -19.49 1.71
N ILE A 4 36.43 -20.82 1.66
CA ILE A 4 35.31 -21.52 1.00
C ILE A 4 33.99 -21.22 1.71
N THR A 5 33.98 -21.16 3.05
CA THR A 5 32.77 -20.85 3.84
C THR A 5 32.31 -19.41 3.58
N ALA A 6 33.26 -18.47 3.47
CA ALA A 6 32.97 -17.08 3.14
C ALA A 6 32.43 -16.93 1.71
N LEU A 7 33.05 -17.62 0.73
CA LEU A 7 32.59 -17.62 -0.65
C LEU A 7 31.14 -18.12 -0.75
N VAL A 8 30.82 -19.25 -0.11
CA VAL A 8 29.45 -19.78 -0.10
C VAL A 8 28.46 -18.78 0.48
N ALA A 9 28.80 -18.12 1.59
CA ALA A 9 27.92 -17.14 2.20
C ALA A 9 27.69 -15.91 1.32
N ILE A 10 28.75 -15.36 0.73
CA ILE A 10 28.67 -14.19 -0.16
C ILE A 10 27.91 -14.54 -1.45
N THR A 11 28.15 -15.72 -2.03
CA THR A 11 27.42 -16.18 -3.22
C THR A 11 25.94 -16.37 -2.92
N ALA A 12 25.60 -16.96 -1.76
CA ALA A 12 24.20 -17.09 -1.34
C ALA A 12 23.54 -15.71 -1.18
N GLU A 13 24.24 -14.76 -0.56
CA GLU A 13 23.76 -13.38 -0.44
C GLU A 13 23.54 -12.72 -1.81
N ALA A 14 24.53 -12.79 -2.69
CA ALA A 14 24.44 -12.22 -4.03
C ALA A 14 23.27 -12.81 -4.82
N ILE A 15 23.04 -14.13 -4.75
CA ILE A 15 21.92 -14.78 -5.43
C ILE A 15 20.59 -14.30 -4.86
N VAL A 16 20.43 -14.28 -3.54
CA VAL A 16 19.17 -13.86 -2.90
C VAL A 16 18.86 -12.40 -3.21
N LEU A 17 19.85 -11.50 -3.07
CA LEU A 17 19.67 -10.10 -3.41
C LEU A 17 19.39 -9.91 -4.91
N PHE A 18 20.05 -10.66 -5.78
CA PHE A 18 19.76 -10.62 -7.21
C PHE A 18 18.33 -11.06 -7.52
N LEU A 19 17.85 -12.16 -6.93
CA LEU A 19 16.50 -12.67 -7.20
C LEU A 19 15.40 -11.72 -6.71
N PHE A 20 15.54 -11.15 -5.51
CA PHE A 20 14.46 -10.40 -4.86
C PHE A 20 14.60 -8.87 -4.94
N ALA A 21 15.78 -8.33 -5.28
CA ALA A 21 16.01 -6.89 -5.36
C ALA A 21 16.34 -6.40 -6.79
N SER A 22 16.59 -7.27 -7.75
CA SER A 22 16.94 -6.86 -9.12
C SER A 22 15.72 -6.41 -9.94
N ARG A 23 15.67 -5.11 -10.25
CA ARG A 23 14.71 -4.55 -11.22
C ARG A 23 14.91 -5.10 -12.64
N GLY A 24 16.17 -5.37 -13.02
CA GLY A 24 16.49 -5.89 -14.35
C GLY A 24 15.92 -7.28 -14.59
N LEU A 25 16.10 -8.19 -13.61
CA LEU A 25 15.54 -9.54 -13.68
C LEU A 25 14.01 -9.51 -13.71
N TYR A 26 13.41 -8.68 -12.86
CA TYR A 26 11.96 -8.49 -12.84
C TYR A 26 11.41 -8.02 -14.19
N ASN A 27 12.02 -7.00 -14.79
CA ASN A 27 11.59 -6.48 -16.10
C ASN A 27 11.80 -7.52 -17.21
N LEU A 28 12.86 -8.33 -17.14
CA LEU A 28 13.10 -9.41 -18.10
C LEU A 28 11.98 -10.46 -18.04
N LEU A 29 11.66 -10.94 -16.84
CA LEU A 29 10.58 -11.93 -16.63
C LEU A 29 9.22 -11.37 -17.03
N LEU A 30 8.97 -10.10 -16.72
CA LEU A 30 7.74 -9.42 -17.09
C LEU A 30 7.57 -9.34 -18.61
N ASN A 31 8.64 -8.97 -19.33
CA ASN A 31 8.62 -8.84 -20.78
C ASN A 31 8.56 -10.19 -21.49
N SER A 32 9.05 -11.27 -20.87
CA SER A 32 8.92 -12.63 -21.41
C SER A 32 7.57 -13.29 -21.08
N GLY A 33 6.68 -12.60 -20.36
CA GLY A 33 5.36 -13.12 -19.96
C GLY A 33 5.45 -14.21 -18.88
N MET A 34 6.59 -14.35 -18.19
CA MET A 34 6.78 -15.32 -17.13
C MET A 34 6.32 -14.78 -15.77
N PRO A 35 5.95 -15.64 -14.81
CA PRO A 35 5.70 -15.24 -13.43
C PRO A 35 6.93 -14.50 -12.85
N THR A 36 6.71 -13.33 -12.28
CA THR A 36 7.79 -12.50 -11.73
C THR A 36 8.14 -12.91 -10.30
N ILE A 37 9.41 -12.75 -9.92
CA ILE A 37 9.82 -12.81 -8.51
C ILE A 37 9.49 -11.44 -7.89
N PRO A 38 8.75 -11.39 -6.77
CA PRO A 38 8.35 -10.12 -6.20
C PRO A 38 9.57 -9.34 -5.70
N LEU A 39 9.60 -8.04 -6.03
CA LEU A 39 10.58 -7.13 -5.45
C LEU A 39 10.22 -6.89 -3.99
N VAL A 40 11.02 -7.43 -3.09
CA VAL A 40 10.87 -7.24 -1.65
C VAL A 40 12.17 -6.72 -1.05
N PRO A 41 12.10 -5.78 -0.09
CA PRO A 41 13.29 -5.35 0.63
C PRO A 41 13.83 -6.52 1.47
N VAL A 42 15.01 -7.02 1.11
CA VAL A 42 15.67 -8.13 1.81
C VAL A 42 16.79 -7.60 2.72
N SER A 43 16.83 -8.09 3.96
CA SER A 43 17.92 -7.76 4.90
C SER A 43 19.16 -8.60 4.59
N SER A 44 20.24 -7.96 4.11
CA SER A 44 21.56 -8.58 3.90
C SER A 44 22.04 -9.35 5.14
N THR A 45 21.88 -8.78 6.34
CA THR A 45 22.26 -9.45 7.60
C THR A 45 21.51 -10.76 7.82
N GLN A 46 20.20 -10.81 7.55
CA GLN A 46 19.42 -12.03 7.70
C GLN A 46 19.84 -13.11 6.69
N VAL A 47 20.17 -12.69 5.46
CA VAL A 47 20.65 -13.62 4.42
C VAL A 47 21.98 -14.23 4.80
N ILE A 48 22.95 -13.43 5.29
CA ILE A 48 24.24 -13.95 5.78
C ILE A 48 24.03 -14.89 6.97
N VAL A 49 23.19 -14.54 7.94
CA VAL A 49 22.88 -15.42 9.09
C VAL A 49 22.29 -16.75 8.61
N GLY A 50 21.33 -16.72 7.68
CA GLY A 50 20.77 -17.91 7.05
C GLY A 50 21.80 -18.77 6.33
N ALA A 51 22.70 -18.14 5.56
CA ALA A 51 23.79 -18.84 4.87
C ALA A 51 24.74 -19.52 5.84
N VAL A 52 25.14 -18.84 6.93
CA VAL A 52 25.99 -19.43 7.98
C VAL A 52 25.29 -20.59 8.68
N VAL A 53 23.99 -20.50 8.96
CA VAL A 53 23.20 -21.60 9.51
C VAL A 53 23.17 -22.78 8.54
N GLY A 54 22.92 -22.54 7.24
CA GLY A 54 22.91 -23.58 6.21
C GLY A 54 24.24 -24.32 6.09
N ILE A 55 25.36 -23.59 6.11
CA ILE A 55 26.72 -24.18 6.15
C ILE A 55 26.91 -25.03 7.41
N GLY A 56 26.45 -24.54 8.56
CA GLY A 56 26.51 -25.27 9.82
C GLY A 56 25.73 -26.58 9.77
N LEU A 57 24.54 -26.57 9.16
CA LEU A 57 23.69 -27.76 8.99
C LEU A 57 24.35 -28.75 8.01
N ALA A 58 24.90 -28.27 6.90
CA ALA A 58 25.64 -29.10 5.95
C ALA A 58 26.86 -29.81 6.58
N LYS A 59 27.46 -29.21 7.62
CA LYS A 59 28.56 -29.80 8.40
C LYS A 59 28.07 -30.67 9.59
N GLY A 60 26.81 -31.08 9.59
CA GLY A 60 26.23 -31.97 10.59
C GLY A 60 25.65 -31.28 11.83
N GLY A 61 25.47 -29.95 11.82
CA GLY A 61 24.71 -29.18 12.81
C GLY A 61 25.36 -29.02 14.20
N LYS A 62 26.26 -29.93 14.61
CA LYS A 62 26.87 -29.96 15.95
C LYS A 62 27.69 -28.71 16.30
N ASN A 63 28.22 -28.03 15.29
CA ASN A 63 29.05 -26.83 15.46
C ASN A 63 28.24 -25.52 15.45
N ILE A 64 26.90 -25.59 15.38
CA ILE A 64 26.04 -24.41 15.42
C ILE A 64 25.85 -23.98 16.88
N ARG A 65 26.12 -22.70 17.16
CA ARG A 65 25.83 -22.08 18.46
C ARG A 65 24.36 -21.68 18.55
N TYR A 66 23.47 -22.64 18.78
CA TYR A 66 22.02 -22.43 18.84
C TYR A 66 21.60 -21.34 19.83
N ASN A 67 22.32 -21.18 20.96
CA ASN A 67 22.06 -20.10 21.92
C ASN A 67 22.25 -18.69 21.29
N ILE A 68 23.28 -18.52 20.44
CA ILE A 68 23.46 -17.25 19.72
C ILE A 68 22.33 -17.06 18.71
N LEU A 69 22.01 -18.10 17.94
CA LEU A 69 20.94 -18.02 16.95
C LEU A 69 19.60 -17.62 17.59
N ALA A 70 19.25 -18.23 18.73
CA ALA A 70 18.06 -17.89 19.50
C ALA A 70 18.07 -16.42 19.96
N ARG A 71 19.21 -15.91 20.45
CA ARG A 71 19.33 -14.49 20.85
C ARG A 71 19.16 -13.55 19.65
N VAL A 72 19.70 -13.89 18.49
CA VAL A 72 19.55 -13.11 17.25
C VAL A 72 18.09 -13.13 16.77
N SER A 73 17.45 -14.30 16.74
CA SER A 73 16.04 -14.41 16.39
C SER A 73 15.13 -13.65 17.34
N PHE A 74 15.42 -13.68 18.64
CA PHE A 74 14.71 -12.87 19.63
C PHE A 74 14.87 -11.36 19.35
N ALA A 75 16.08 -10.91 18.97
CA ALA A 75 16.32 -9.53 18.61
C ALA A 75 15.50 -9.08 17.37
N TRP A 76 15.30 -9.97 16.38
CA TRP A 76 14.46 -9.67 15.21
C TRP A 76 12.99 -9.44 15.55
N VAL A 77 12.48 -10.06 16.62
CA VAL A 77 11.11 -9.84 17.11
C VAL A 77 11.06 -8.65 18.07
N ALA A 78 12.06 -8.52 18.94
CA ALA A 78 12.12 -7.43 19.91
C ALA A 78 12.30 -6.05 19.24
N ALA A 79 13.07 -5.97 18.15
CA ALA A 79 13.33 -4.72 17.45
C ALA A 79 12.05 -4.00 16.96
N PRO A 80 11.13 -4.63 16.19
CA PRO A 80 9.89 -3.97 15.77
C PRO A 80 8.96 -3.65 16.95
N LEU A 81 8.93 -4.48 18.00
CA LEU A 81 8.13 -4.20 19.20
C LEU A 81 8.63 -2.96 19.96
N MET A 82 9.94 -2.86 20.15
CA MET A 82 10.58 -1.69 20.74
C MET A 82 10.38 -0.44 19.88
N ALA A 83 10.52 -0.57 18.56
CA ALA A 83 10.25 0.52 17.63
C ALA A 83 8.79 1.00 17.71
N ALA A 84 7.83 0.08 17.80
CA ALA A 84 6.41 0.41 17.97
C ALA A 84 6.16 1.14 19.30
N LEU A 85 6.74 0.66 20.40
CA LEU A 85 6.61 1.30 21.72
C LEU A 85 7.19 2.72 21.73
N ILE A 86 8.39 2.89 21.18
CA ILE A 86 9.07 4.19 21.09
C ILE A 86 8.25 5.12 20.19
N SER A 87 7.82 4.66 19.01
CA SER A 87 7.00 5.44 18.09
C SER A 87 5.69 5.89 18.73
N PHE A 88 4.98 4.98 19.41
CA PHE A 88 3.76 5.32 20.14
C PHE A 88 4.01 6.37 21.22
N THR A 89 5.07 6.21 22.02
CA THR A 89 5.43 7.16 23.09
C THR A 89 5.75 8.55 22.52
N LEU A 90 6.52 8.61 21.43
CA LEU A 90 6.86 9.86 20.77
C LEU A 90 5.63 10.54 20.17
N LEU A 91 4.76 9.78 19.49
CA LEU A 91 3.50 10.33 18.93
C LEU A 91 2.58 10.83 20.04
N PHE A 92 2.52 10.13 21.17
CA PHE A 92 1.77 10.58 22.34
C PHE A 92 2.33 11.90 22.89
N ILE A 93 3.64 12.04 23.04
CA ILE A 93 4.27 13.30 23.44
C ILE A 93 3.96 14.40 22.43
N ILE A 94 4.08 14.11 21.13
CA ILE A 94 3.82 15.08 20.06
C ILE A 94 2.39 15.60 20.11
N GLN A 95 1.42 14.70 20.26
CA GLN A 95 0.01 15.08 20.30
C GLN A 95 -0.35 15.85 21.57
N ASN A 96 0.18 15.46 22.74
CA ASN A 96 -0.25 16.03 24.02
C ASN A 96 0.58 17.26 24.45
N VAL A 97 1.86 17.33 24.09
CA VAL A 97 2.75 18.44 24.49
C VAL A 97 2.78 19.54 23.44
N PHE A 98 2.79 19.18 22.15
CA PHE A 98 2.87 20.14 21.06
C PHE A 98 1.54 20.40 20.36
N GLU A 99 0.44 19.82 20.86
CA GLU A 99 -0.92 19.92 20.31
C GLU A 99 -1.00 19.64 18.79
N GLN A 100 -0.05 18.87 18.25
CA GLN A 100 -0.06 18.52 16.85
C GLN A 100 -1.13 17.47 16.59
N LYS A 101 -2.01 17.73 15.61
CA LYS A 101 -3.03 16.78 15.17
C LYS A 101 -2.38 15.62 14.42
N VAL A 102 -2.03 14.56 15.16
CA VAL A 102 -1.51 13.29 14.60
C VAL A 102 -2.66 12.40 14.09
N TYR A 103 -3.87 12.58 14.65
CA TYR A 103 -5.08 11.86 14.23
C TYR A 103 -6.00 12.78 13.40
N GLN A 104 -6.34 12.33 12.19
CA GLN A 104 -7.35 12.97 11.36
C GLN A 104 -8.64 12.15 11.44
N ALA A 105 -9.72 12.76 11.91
CA ALA A 105 -11.01 12.09 11.97
C ALA A 105 -11.55 11.92 10.54
N THR A 106 -11.54 10.69 10.05
CA THR A 106 -12.13 10.35 8.75
C THR A 106 -13.66 10.36 8.89
N SER A 107 -14.32 11.12 8.02
CA SER A 107 -15.78 11.17 7.95
C SER A 107 -16.28 10.38 6.75
N TYR A 108 -17.47 9.81 6.86
CA TYR A 108 -18.08 8.98 5.82
C TYR A 108 -19.46 9.51 5.49
N ILE A 109 -19.83 9.52 4.22
CA ILE A 109 -21.16 9.96 3.78
C ILE A 109 -21.72 9.03 2.71
N PHE A 110 -22.95 8.58 2.96
CA PHE A 110 -23.74 7.80 2.01
C PHE A 110 -24.69 8.71 1.26
N ASP A 111 -24.15 9.60 0.44
CA ASP A 111 -24.96 10.45 -0.44
C ASP A 111 -25.37 9.68 -1.71
N ARG A 112 -26.18 10.32 -2.56
CA ARG A 112 -26.61 9.74 -3.84
C ARG A 112 -25.41 9.32 -4.71
N LYS A 113 -24.29 10.06 -4.68
CA LYS A 113 -23.11 9.76 -5.49
C LYS A 113 -22.42 8.49 -5.01
N SER A 114 -22.20 8.36 -3.70
CA SER A 114 -21.62 7.16 -3.08
C SER A 114 -22.51 5.94 -3.28
N ILE A 115 -23.83 6.07 -3.07
CA ILE A 115 -24.77 4.95 -3.26
C ILE A 115 -24.83 4.49 -4.72
N THR A 116 -24.88 5.42 -5.68
CA THR A 116 -24.81 5.05 -7.11
C THR A 116 -23.51 4.32 -7.40
N ARG A 117 -22.37 4.80 -6.89
CA ARG A 117 -21.08 4.15 -7.11
C ARG A 117 -21.00 2.75 -6.50
N ILE A 118 -21.56 2.56 -5.30
CA ILE A 118 -21.67 1.26 -4.65
C ILE A 118 -22.53 0.30 -5.49
N SER A 119 -23.64 0.79 -6.05
CA SER A 119 -24.49 0.02 -6.95
C SER A 119 -23.79 -0.38 -8.25
N GLU A 120 -22.95 0.51 -8.82
CA GLU A 120 -22.16 0.23 -10.02
C GLU A 120 -21.11 -0.88 -9.80
N GLU A 121 -20.56 -0.99 -8.58
CA GLU A 121 -19.68 -2.11 -8.21
C GLU A 121 -20.46 -3.43 -7.96
N GLY A 122 -21.79 -3.42 -8.09
CA GLY A 122 -22.64 -4.61 -8.02
C GLY A 122 -23.11 -4.99 -6.61
N PHE A 123 -22.98 -4.09 -5.63
CA PHE A 123 -23.45 -4.34 -4.27
C PHE A 123 -24.95 -4.07 -4.11
N ASP A 124 -25.61 -4.82 -3.23
CA ASP A 124 -27.03 -4.66 -2.94
C ASP A 124 -27.30 -3.33 -2.23
N THR A 125 -28.08 -2.46 -2.88
CA THR A 125 -28.46 -1.15 -2.34
C THR A 125 -29.57 -1.24 -1.29
N GLY A 126 -30.34 -2.34 -1.26
CA GLY A 126 -31.34 -2.59 -0.21
C GLY A 126 -30.69 -2.72 1.16
N ALA A 127 -29.52 -3.34 1.19
CA ALA A 127 -28.66 -3.51 2.38
C ALA A 127 -28.11 -2.18 2.95
N LEU A 128 -28.24 -1.08 2.21
CA LEU A 128 -27.71 0.25 2.59
C LEU A 128 -28.81 1.19 3.10
N SER A 129 -30.04 0.71 3.22
CA SER A 129 -31.20 1.51 3.62
C SER A 129 -31.03 2.21 4.98
N THR A 130 -30.34 1.59 5.93
CA THR A 130 -30.06 2.15 7.27
C THR A 130 -29.05 3.29 7.26
N VAL A 131 -28.08 3.22 6.34
CA VAL A 131 -26.96 4.17 6.26
C VAL A 131 -27.19 5.27 5.22
N ASN A 132 -28.12 5.06 4.28
CA ASN A 132 -28.39 5.98 3.17
C ASN A 132 -28.79 7.39 3.67
N GLY A 133 -28.13 8.41 3.13
CA GLY A 133 -28.33 9.82 3.49
C GLY A 133 -27.69 10.24 4.81
N ARG A 134 -26.99 9.34 5.51
CA ARG A 134 -26.37 9.62 6.81
C ARG A 134 -24.87 9.84 6.69
N THR A 135 -24.33 10.52 7.70
CA THR A 135 -22.90 10.77 7.87
C THR A 135 -22.42 10.07 9.13
N PHE A 136 -21.22 9.50 9.08
CA PHE A 136 -20.61 8.78 10.19
C PHE A 136 -19.20 9.29 10.43
N SER A 137 -18.77 9.29 11.69
CA SER A 137 -17.42 9.73 12.09
C SER A 137 -16.47 8.55 12.33
N THR A 138 -16.96 7.32 12.26
CA THR A 138 -16.17 6.12 12.56
C THR A 138 -16.67 4.93 11.74
N GLU A 139 -15.74 4.17 11.16
CA GLU A 139 -16.04 2.95 10.40
C GLU A 139 -16.82 1.91 11.21
N ARG A 140 -16.52 1.82 12.51
CA ARG A 140 -17.14 0.88 13.44
C ARG A 140 -18.66 1.03 13.52
N ASP A 141 -19.16 2.26 13.50
CA ASP A 141 -20.60 2.51 13.62
C ASP A 141 -21.32 2.12 12.33
N ILE A 142 -20.72 2.41 11.18
CA ILE A 142 -21.21 1.95 9.88
C ILE A 142 -21.21 0.42 9.83
N TYR A 143 -20.12 -0.21 10.26
CA TYR A 143 -19.99 -1.67 10.25
C TYR A 143 -21.06 -2.34 11.11
N ARG A 144 -21.36 -1.77 12.29
CA ARG A 144 -22.45 -2.26 13.15
C ARG A 144 -23.79 -2.20 12.42
N GLU A 145 -24.12 -1.05 11.84
CA GLU A 145 -25.41 -0.87 11.15
C GLU A 145 -25.57 -1.73 9.90
N LEU A 146 -24.48 -1.96 9.14
CA LEU A 146 -24.51 -2.84 7.97
C LEU A 146 -24.54 -4.33 8.37
N SER A 147 -23.86 -4.69 9.46
CA SER A 147 -23.82 -6.07 9.95
C SER A 147 -25.19 -6.55 10.44
N ASP A 148 -26.02 -5.65 10.98
CA ASP A 148 -27.36 -5.98 11.48
C ASP A 148 -28.33 -6.40 10.36
N GLN A 149 -28.05 -6.04 9.11
CA GLN A 149 -28.90 -6.38 7.97
C GLN A 149 -28.58 -7.75 7.32
N HIS A 150 -27.49 -8.42 7.72
CA HIS A 150 -27.05 -9.74 7.24
C HIS A 150 -26.91 -9.95 5.70
N SER A 151 -27.10 -8.92 4.88
CA SER A 151 -27.06 -9.03 3.42
C SER A 151 -25.66 -8.90 2.80
N LEU A 152 -24.70 -8.30 3.51
CA LEU A 152 -23.33 -8.06 3.00
C LEU A 152 -22.30 -8.89 3.75
N LYS A 153 -21.33 -9.46 3.03
CA LYS A 153 -20.16 -10.13 3.62
C LYS A 153 -19.20 -9.10 4.20
N ARG A 154 -18.30 -9.56 5.07
CA ARG A 154 -17.30 -8.70 5.72
C ARG A 154 -16.44 -7.90 4.73
N ASP A 155 -15.95 -8.53 3.68
CA ASP A 155 -15.09 -7.87 2.68
C ASP A 155 -15.87 -6.85 1.85
N GLU A 156 -17.14 -7.14 1.57
CA GLU A 156 -18.05 -6.24 0.85
C GLU A 156 -18.37 -5.00 1.70
N MET A 157 -18.65 -5.18 3.00
CA MET A 157 -18.84 -4.06 3.93
C MET A 157 -17.62 -3.14 4.00
N ILE A 158 -16.41 -3.71 4.08
CA ILE A 158 -15.17 -2.92 4.08
C ILE A 158 -15.05 -2.11 2.79
N ARG A 159 -15.38 -2.72 1.64
CA ARG A 159 -15.36 -2.03 0.34
C ARG A 159 -16.37 -0.89 0.29
N VAL A 160 -17.61 -1.12 0.73
CA VAL A 160 -18.68 -0.12 0.81
C VAL A 160 -18.29 1.07 1.70
N ILE A 161 -17.75 0.79 2.90
CA ILE A 161 -17.28 1.83 3.83
C ILE A 161 -16.20 2.69 3.16
N LYS A 162 -15.24 2.06 2.48
CA LYS A 162 -14.15 2.76 1.76
C LYS A 162 -14.67 3.65 0.63
N LEU A 163 -15.73 3.26 -0.06
CA LEU A 163 -16.35 4.08 -1.12
C LEU A 163 -17.05 5.33 -0.56
N ALA A 164 -17.58 5.25 0.67
CA ALA A 164 -18.24 6.36 1.36
C ALA A 164 -17.28 7.33 2.07
N GLU A 165 -15.99 7.00 2.13
CA GLU A 165 -14.96 7.78 2.85
C GLU A 165 -14.73 9.15 2.21
N ILE A 166 -14.82 10.22 3.02
CA ILE A 166 -14.61 11.60 2.58
C ILE A 166 -13.12 11.95 2.70
N HIS A 167 -12.56 12.50 1.62
CA HIS A 167 -11.14 12.84 1.53
C HIS A 167 -10.84 14.30 1.21
N HIS A 168 -11.84 15.11 0.82
CA HIS A 168 -11.67 16.51 0.40
C HIS A 168 -10.38 16.75 -0.42
N LEU A 169 -10.45 16.43 -1.71
CA LEU A 169 -9.33 16.57 -2.63
C LEU A 169 -9.58 17.76 -3.54
N LYS A 170 -8.58 18.63 -3.72
CA LYS A 170 -8.60 19.68 -4.73
C LYS A 170 -7.45 19.44 -5.69
N ALA A 171 -7.79 19.21 -6.96
CA ALA A 171 -6.78 19.06 -8.00
C ALA A 171 -6.02 20.38 -8.15
N ASP A 172 -4.75 20.38 -7.76
CA ASP A 172 -3.85 21.52 -7.84
C ASP A 172 -2.57 21.09 -8.57
N TYR A 173 -2.56 21.31 -9.88
CA TYR A 173 -1.44 20.97 -10.74
C TYR A 173 -0.21 21.83 -10.43
N GLU A 174 -0.38 23.07 -9.97
CA GLU A 174 0.75 23.93 -9.62
C GLU A 174 1.53 23.38 -8.42
N LYS A 175 0.82 22.77 -7.45
CA LYS A 175 1.45 22.10 -6.32
C LYS A 175 2.31 20.91 -6.76
N LEU A 176 1.92 20.20 -7.83
CA LEU A 176 2.73 19.13 -8.42
C LEU A 176 3.98 19.67 -9.13
N LEU A 177 3.88 20.84 -9.76
CA LEU A 177 5.02 21.51 -10.39
C LEU A 177 6.04 21.97 -9.34
N LYS A 178 5.59 22.66 -8.28
CA LYS A 178 6.47 23.18 -7.20
C LYS A 178 7.25 22.08 -6.48
N GLY A 179 6.67 20.88 -6.39
CA GLY A 179 7.31 19.72 -5.75
C GLY A 179 8.07 18.78 -6.69
N ASN A 180 8.24 19.13 -7.97
CA ASN A 180 8.80 18.25 -9.02
C ASN A 180 8.10 16.88 -9.14
N MET A 181 6.86 16.76 -8.64
CA MET A 181 6.11 15.49 -8.64
C MET A 181 5.56 15.14 -10.03
N HIS A 182 5.39 16.14 -10.89
CA HIS A 182 4.94 15.99 -12.27
C HIS A 182 5.85 15.07 -13.11
N GLU A 183 7.15 14.99 -12.78
CA GLU A 183 8.14 14.15 -13.50
C GLU A 183 7.80 12.66 -13.46
N SER A 184 7.04 12.21 -12.46
CA SER A 184 6.59 10.82 -12.35
C SER A 184 5.45 10.45 -13.32
N PHE A 185 4.89 11.44 -14.02
CA PHE A 185 3.76 11.29 -14.94
C PHE A 185 4.19 11.48 -16.39
N SER A 186 3.59 10.72 -17.31
CA SER A 186 3.80 10.88 -18.75
C SER A 186 3.24 12.22 -19.26
N PRO A 187 3.65 12.72 -20.43
CA PRO A 187 3.08 13.94 -21.01
C PRO A 187 1.56 13.88 -21.17
N ALA A 188 1.00 12.73 -21.54
CA ALA A 188 -0.45 12.52 -21.65
C ALA A 188 -1.14 12.60 -20.28
N GLN A 189 -0.55 11.96 -19.25
CA GLN A 189 -1.06 12.05 -17.88
C GLN A 189 -1.01 13.48 -17.33
N GLN A 190 0.08 14.21 -17.61
CA GLN A 190 0.21 15.62 -17.21
C GLN A 190 -0.85 16.49 -17.86
N ALA A 191 -1.12 16.30 -19.17
CA ALA A 191 -2.19 17.00 -19.86
C ALA A 191 -3.56 16.73 -19.24
N ARG A 192 -3.85 15.47 -18.84
CA ARG A 192 -5.09 15.13 -18.14
C ARG A 192 -5.16 15.78 -16.76
N LEU A 193 -4.07 15.76 -16.00
CA LEU A 193 -3.99 16.41 -14.69
C LEU A 193 -4.19 17.92 -14.76
N GLN A 194 -3.66 18.56 -15.81
CA GLN A 194 -3.88 19.98 -16.08
C GLN A 194 -5.36 20.26 -16.44
N ALA A 195 -6.00 19.37 -17.20
CA ALA A 195 -7.41 19.52 -17.59
C ALA A 195 -8.38 19.41 -16.40
N VAL A 196 -8.01 18.67 -15.36
CA VAL A 196 -8.82 18.55 -14.12
C VAL A 196 -8.42 19.54 -13.04
N ASN A 197 -7.46 20.42 -13.32
CA ASN A 197 -6.96 21.41 -12.35
C ASN A 197 -8.08 22.33 -11.86
N GLY A 198 -8.09 22.61 -10.55
CA GLY A 198 -9.09 23.43 -9.88
C GLY A 198 -10.40 22.70 -9.50
N ARG A 199 -10.61 21.44 -9.95
CA ARG A 199 -11.78 20.64 -9.56
C ARG A 199 -11.64 20.13 -8.12
N GLU A 200 -12.78 20.00 -7.46
CA GLU A 200 -12.88 19.47 -6.10
C GLU A 200 -13.61 18.13 -6.08
N TYR A 201 -13.08 17.20 -5.30
CA TYR A 201 -13.57 15.84 -5.16
C TYR A 201 -13.79 15.53 -3.69
N ARG A 202 -14.94 14.93 -3.37
CA ARG A 202 -15.24 14.49 -2.01
C ARG A 202 -14.69 13.11 -1.72
N HIS A 203 -14.59 12.26 -2.74
CA HIS A 203 -14.12 10.89 -2.63
C HIS A 203 -12.96 10.62 -3.60
N LYS A 204 -12.06 9.70 -3.22
CA LYS A 204 -10.93 9.28 -4.05
C LYS A 204 -11.37 8.78 -5.44
N TRP A 205 -12.40 7.94 -5.47
CA TRP A 205 -12.92 7.37 -6.72
C TRP A 205 -13.46 8.42 -7.71
N GLN A 206 -13.86 9.61 -7.24
CA GLN A 206 -14.30 10.69 -8.15
C GLN A 206 -13.12 11.26 -8.94
N LEU A 207 -11.96 11.42 -8.29
CA LEU A 207 -10.73 11.81 -8.97
C LEU A 207 -10.31 10.71 -9.95
N GLU A 208 -10.35 9.43 -9.54
CA GLU A 208 -10.02 8.31 -10.43
C GLU A 208 -10.92 8.28 -11.67
N ALA A 209 -12.23 8.46 -11.49
CA ALA A 209 -13.20 8.49 -12.58
C ALA A 209 -12.95 9.65 -13.56
N ASP A 210 -12.58 10.83 -13.04
CA ASP A 210 -12.20 11.96 -13.88
C ASP A 210 -10.86 11.71 -14.59
N LEU A 211 -9.88 11.07 -13.95
CA LEU A 211 -8.60 10.74 -14.58
C LEU A 211 -8.71 9.63 -15.63
N ALA A 212 -9.68 8.72 -15.49
CA ALA A 212 -9.96 7.61 -16.40
C ALA A 212 -10.31 8.03 -17.84
N GLY A 213 -10.52 9.33 -18.10
CA GLY A 213 -10.59 9.86 -19.47
C GLY A 213 -9.30 9.71 -20.27
N GLU A 214 -8.18 9.40 -19.62
CA GLU A 214 -6.90 9.05 -20.24
C GLU A 214 -6.61 7.55 -20.04
N PRO A 215 -6.34 6.78 -21.11
CA PRO A 215 -6.13 5.33 -21.03
C PRO A 215 -5.05 4.90 -20.03
N GLU A 216 -4.01 5.71 -19.84
CA GLU A 216 -2.94 5.40 -18.88
C GLU A 216 -3.37 5.46 -17.41
N PHE A 217 -4.51 6.10 -17.10
CA PHE A 217 -5.11 6.13 -15.76
C PHE A 217 -6.17 5.05 -15.56
N LEU A 218 -6.44 4.20 -16.55
CA LEU A 218 -7.43 3.14 -16.42
C LEU A 218 -6.93 1.99 -15.55
N TYR A 219 -7.71 1.68 -14.52
CA TYR A 219 -7.50 0.52 -13.67
C TYR A 219 -8.06 -0.74 -14.33
N ILE A 220 -7.27 -1.81 -14.37
CA ILE A 220 -7.64 -3.08 -15.01
C ILE A 220 -8.23 -4.01 -13.95
N ALA A 221 -9.56 -4.04 -13.83
CA ALA A 221 -10.26 -4.76 -12.75
C ALA A 221 -9.97 -6.27 -12.70
N ASN A 222 -9.80 -6.92 -13.85
CA ASN A 222 -9.55 -8.36 -13.99
C ASN A 222 -8.16 -8.65 -14.57
N ALA A 223 -7.11 -8.00 -14.06
CA ALA A 223 -5.74 -8.22 -14.49
C ALA A 223 -5.32 -9.69 -14.35
N GLN A 224 -5.16 -10.40 -15.47
CA GLN A 224 -4.73 -11.80 -15.51
C GLN A 224 -3.23 -11.91 -15.69
N THR A 225 -2.66 -11.01 -16.49
CA THR A 225 -1.23 -11.01 -16.82
C THR A 225 -0.42 -10.22 -15.80
N GLU A 226 0.86 -10.58 -15.64
CA GLU A 226 1.78 -9.83 -14.76
C GLU A 226 1.98 -8.38 -15.24
N ILE A 227 1.86 -8.13 -16.54
CA ILE A 227 1.94 -6.77 -17.12
C ILE A 227 0.78 -5.90 -16.63
N GLU A 228 -0.45 -6.42 -16.70
CA GLU A 228 -1.65 -5.70 -16.22
C GLU A 228 -1.59 -5.46 -14.71
N LYS A 229 -1.15 -6.46 -13.93
CA LYS A 229 -0.95 -6.30 -12.48
C LYS A 229 0.10 -5.25 -12.16
N ASN A 230 1.21 -5.23 -12.89
CA ASN A 230 2.26 -4.23 -12.71
C ASN A 230 1.78 -2.83 -13.10
N HIS A 231 0.99 -2.69 -14.17
CA HIS A 231 0.33 -1.44 -14.54
C HIS A 231 -0.54 -0.92 -13.40
N ASN A 232 -1.44 -1.75 -12.86
CA ASN A 232 -2.29 -1.37 -11.73
C ASN A 232 -1.46 -0.95 -10.50
N ARG A 233 -0.37 -1.66 -10.19
CA ARG A 233 0.51 -1.31 -9.06
C ARG A 233 1.19 0.05 -9.26
N ILE A 234 1.66 0.35 -10.47
CA ILE A 234 2.27 1.65 -10.80
C ILE A 234 1.21 2.75 -10.71
N LEU A 235 0.02 2.50 -11.24
CA LEU A 235 -1.11 3.41 -11.20
C LEU A 235 -1.52 3.74 -9.75
N GLU A 236 -1.65 2.73 -8.88
CA GLU A 236 -1.93 2.92 -7.45
C GLU A 236 -0.86 3.79 -6.77
N GLY A 237 0.42 3.58 -7.10
CA GLY A 237 1.52 4.42 -6.63
C GLY A 237 1.35 5.89 -7.05
N LYS A 238 1.04 6.12 -8.33
CA LYS A 238 0.79 7.46 -8.88
C LYS A 238 -0.43 8.12 -8.25
N LEU A 239 -1.55 7.41 -8.11
CA LEU A 239 -2.77 7.91 -7.46
C LEU A 239 -2.50 8.29 -6.00
N ASN A 240 -1.70 7.53 -5.26
CA ASN A 240 -1.33 7.87 -3.89
C ASN A 240 -0.52 9.17 -3.80
N ILE A 241 0.35 9.45 -4.77
CA ILE A 241 1.04 10.76 -4.86
C ILE A 241 0.00 11.87 -5.04
N LEU A 242 -0.95 11.68 -5.95
CA LEU A 242 -2.03 12.66 -6.19
C LEU A 242 -2.89 12.87 -4.94
N TYR A 243 -3.29 11.82 -4.23
CA TYR A 243 -4.08 11.94 -3.00
C TYR A 243 -3.37 12.77 -1.93
N ARG A 244 -2.05 12.60 -1.78
CA ARG A 244 -1.27 13.40 -0.83
C ARG A 244 -1.07 14.83 -1.29
N ALA A 245 -0.83 15.03 -2.59
CA ALA A 245 -0.65 16.35 -3.16
C ALA A 245 -1.96 17.18 -3.11
N PHE A 246 -3.08 16.56 -3.46
CA PHE A 246 -4.39 17.21 -3.58
C PHE A 246 -5.19 17.25 -2.28
N ALA A 247 -4.73 16.56 -1.22
CA ALA A 247 -5.35 16.67 0.10
C ALA A 247 -5.37 18.13 0.56
N THR A 248 -6.56 18.64 0.82
CA THR A 248 -6.74 19.94 1.47
C THR A 248 -6.63 19.77 3.00
N PRO A 249 -5.95 20.70 3.69
CA PRO A 249 -5.86 20.66 5.16
C PRO A 249 -7.21 20.81 5.85
#